data_AF-A0A1E3WDB8-F1
#
_entry.id   AF-A0A1E3WDB8-F1
#
_cell.length_a   1.000
_cell.length_b   1.000
_cell.length_c   1.000
_cell.angle_alpha   90.00
_cell.angle_beta   90.00
_cell.angle_gamma   90.00
#
_symmetry.space_group_name_H-M   'P 1'
#
loop_
_entity.id
_entity.type
_entity.pdbx_description
1 polymer ?
#
loop_
_entity_poly.entity_id
_entity_poly.type
_entity_poly.pdbx_seq_one_letter_code
_entity_poly.pdbx_strand_id
1 'polypeptide(L)' 'MYTRYRGYILQGQAARPGWQVRIRPSRPGVPILSRGSVDAPTLDDAIAEAERRIDRLLWEARIRA' A
#
# COMPACT_ATOMS: atom_id res chain seq x y z
N MET A 1 -3.54 -11.68 5.69
CA MET A 1 -2.72 -10.98 6.71
C MET A 1 -2.95 -9.48 6.59
N TYR A 2 -3.00 -8.71 7.68
CA TYR A 2 -3.09 -7.25 7.60
C TYR A 2 -2.02 -6.57 8.45
N THR A 3 -1.46 -5.48 7.93
CA THR A 3 -0.53 -4.60 8.66
C THR A 3 -0.91 -3.13 8.43
N ARG A 4 -0.39 -2.22 9.25
CA ARG A 4 -0.62 -0.78 9.15
C ARG A 4 0.70 -0.07 8.86
N TYR A 5 0.68 0.84 7.90
CA TYR A 5 1.86 1.60 7.48
C TYR A 5 1.48 3.05 7.17
N ARG A 6 2.06 4.03 7.88
CA ARG A 6 1.88 5.49 7.66
C ARG A 6 0.43 5.97 7.44
N GLY A 7 -0.53 5.39 8.16
CA GLY A 7 -1.95 5.74 8.01
C GLY A 7 -2.68 5.00 6.88
N TYR A 8 -2.09 3.92 6.37
CA TYR A 8 -2.70 2.97 5.45
C TYR A 8 -2.78 1.58 6.08
N ILE A 9 -3.78 0.82 5.64
CA ILE A 9 -3.97 -0.59 5.94
C ILE A 9 -3.52 -1.36 4.70
N LEU A 10 -2.57 -2.27 4.89
CA LEU A 10 -2.11 -3.22 3.89
C LEU A 10 -2.79 -4.56 4.17
N GLN A 11 -3.54 -5.08 3.20
CA GLN A 11 -4.18 -6.39 3.29
C GLN A 11 -3.57 -7.34 2.26
N GLY A 12 -2.75 -8.26 2.73
CA GLY A 12 -2.17 -9.34 1.93
C GLY A 12 -3.17 -10.48 1.77
N GLN A 13 -3.39 -10.87 0.51
CA GLN A 13 -4.17 -12.03 0.10
C GLN A 13 -3.39 -12.84 -0.95
N ALA A 14 -3.52 -14.16 -0.92
CA ALA A 14 -2.93 -15.00 -1.95
C ALA A 14 -3.61 -14.72 -3.30
N ALA A 15 -2.80 -14.50 -4.34
CA ALA A 15 -3.22 -14.40 -5.73
C ALA A 15 -2.50 -15.52 -6.52
N ARG A 16 -2.92 -15.88 -7.73
CA ARG A 16 -2.18 -16.88 -8.52
C ARG A 16 -1.56 -16.19 -9.74
N PRO A 17 -0.23 -16.29 -9.96
CA PRO A 17 0.82 -16.94 -9.16
C PRO A 17 1.52 -15.94 -8.21
N GLY A 18 1.06 -15.74 -6.98
CA GLY A 18 1.77 -14.90 -6.00
C GLY A 18 0.93 -14.34 -4.86
N TRP A 19 1.18 -13.08 -4.53
CA TRP A 19 0.52 -12.36 -3.46
C TRP A 19 0.07 -11.00 -3.96
N GLN A 20 -1.14 -10.63 -3.55
CA GLN A 20 -1.68 -9.29 -3.76
C GLN A 20 -1.79 -8.59 -2.41
N VAL A 21 -1.23 -7.39 -2.32
CA VAL A 21 -1.43 -6.48 -1.19
C VAL A 21 -2.34 -5.35 -1.61
N ARG A 22 -3.51 -5.29 -0.98
CA ARG A 22 -4.46 -4.19 -1.16
C ARG A 22 -4.14 -3.07 -0.18
N ILE A 23 -4.04 -1.85 -0.70
CA ILE A 23 -3.71 -0.65 0.06
C ILE A 23 -4.98 0.18 0.25
N ARG A 24 -5.29 0.52 1.51
CA ARG A 24 -6.45 1.33 1.85
C ARG A 24 -6.10 2.40 2.88
N PRO A 25 -6.62 3.62 2.76
CA PRO A 25 -6.45 4.63 3.80
C PRO A 25 -7.08 4.17 5.12
N SER A 26 -6.40 4.38 6.24
CA SER A 26 -6.92 4.04 7.57
C SER A 26 -7.82 5.14 8.16
N ARG A 27 -7.73 6.36 7.63
CA ARG A 27 -8.50 7.53 8.06
C ARG A 27 -8.79 8.47 6.88
N PRO A 28 -9.93 9.18 6.87
CA PRO A 28 -10.16 10.27 5.94
C PRO A 28 -9.15 11.39 6.23
N GLY A 29 -8.36 11.80 5.23
CA GLY A 29 -7.33 12.84 5.37
C GLY A 29 -5.90 12.40 5.01
N VAL A 30 -5.67 11.13 4.67
CA VAL A 30 -4.42 10.76 3.97
C VAL A 30 -4.53 11.07 2.47
N PRO A 31 -3.44 11.49 1.80
CA PRO A 31 -3.45 11.76 0.37
C PRO A 31 -4.01 10.56 -0.37
N ILE A 32 -4.94 10.80 -1.29
CA ILE A 32 -5.79 9.78 -1.88
C ILE A 32 -4.94 8.70 -2.56
N LEU A 33 -4.75 7.57 -1.89
CA LEU A 33 -4.73 6.29 -2.58
C LEU A 33 -6.19 5.89 -2.76
N SER A 34 -6.75 6.25 -3.93
CA SER A 34 -7.85 5.48 -4.50
C SER A 34 -7.40 4.03 -4.41
N ARG A 35 -8.12 3.21 -3.63
CA ARG A 35 -7.85 1.79 -3.32
C ARG A 35 -6.88 1.17 -4.33
N GLY A 36 -5.63 0.98 -3.91
CA GLY A 36 -4.58 0.42 -4.76
C GLY A 36 -4.35 -1.04 -4.46
N SER A 37 -3.74 -1.76 -5.39
CA SER A 37 -3.18 -3.07 -5.13
C SER A 37 -1.80 -3.19 -5.77
N VAL A 38 -0.97 -4.02 -5.16
CA VAL A 38 0.35 -4.40 -5.63
C VAL A 38 0.42 -5.91 -5.65
N ASP A 39 0.96 -6.46 -6.71
CA ASP A 39 1.14 -7.90 -6.88
C ASP A 39 2.64 -8.22 -6.90
N ALA A 40 3.05 -9.28 -6.20
CA ALA A 40 4.43 -9.76 -6.20
C ALA A 40 4.50 -11.28 -5.96
N PRO A 41 5.65 -11.93 -6.24
CA PRO A 41 5.79 -13.38 -6.04
C PRO A 41 5.63 -13.81 -4.58
N THR A 42 6.13 -13.00 -3.64
CA THR A 42 6.03 -13.25 -2.19
C THR A 42 5.20 -12.18 -1.50
N LEU A 43 4.68 -12.51 -0.31
CA LEU A 43 3.96 -11.55 0.51
C LEU A 43 4.87 -10.38 0.92
N ASP A 44 6.11 -10.68 1.29
CA ASP A 44 7.07 -9.67 1.75
C ASP A 44 7.43 -8.70 0.63
N ASP A 45 7.62 -9.19 -0.60
CA ASP A 45 7.86 -8.33 -1.77
C ASP A 45 6.64 -7.43 -2.05
N ALA A 46 5.43 -7.98 -1.95
CA ALA A 46 4.20 -7.22 -2.18
C ALA A 46 3.98 -6.15 -1.10
N ILE A 47 4.37 -6.43 0.16
CA ILE A 47 4.35 -5.46 1.25
C ILE A 47 5.41 -4.38 1.01
N ALA A 48 6.65 -4.75 0.73
CA ALA A 48 7.74 -3.80 0.50
C ALA A 48 7.42 -2.84 -0.66
N GLU A 49 6.85 -3.35 -1.75
CA GLU A 49 6.44 -2.52 -2.88
C GLU A 49 5.23 -1.63 -2.53
N ALA A 50 4.28 -2.12 -1.73
CA ALA A 50 3.20 -1.29 -1.21
C ALA A 50 3.69 -0.14 -0.32
N GLU A 51 4.68 -0.39 0.54
CA GLU A 51 5.32 0.62 1.38
C GLU A 51 6.07 1.67 0.54
N ARG A 52 6.88 1.24 -0.44
CA ARG A 52 7.55 2.15 -1.38
C ARG A 52 6.57 3.06 -2.12
N ARG A 53 5.43 2.51 -2.53
CA ARG A 53 4.38 3.28 -3.21
C ARG A 53 3.75 4.31 -2.29
N ILE A 54 3.48 3.96 -1.03
CA ILE A 54 2.97 4.90 -0.02
C ILE A 54 3.98 6.03 0.22
N ASP A 55 5.26 5.71 0.41
CA ASP A 55 6.30 6.70 0.68
C ASP A 55 6.44 7.70 -0.47
N ARG A 56 6.44 7.23 -1.71
CA ARG A 56 6.47 8.09 -2.90
C ARG A 56 5.30 9.07 -2.93
N LEU A 57 4.09 8.59 -2.63
CA LEU A 57 2.90 9.42 -2.67
C LEU A 57 2.84 10.45 -1.55
N LEU A 58 3.27 10.06 -0.34
CA LEU A 58 3.38 11.00 0.77
C LEU A 58 4.44 12.08 0.48
N TRP A 59 5.54 11.72 -0.17
CA TRP A 59 6.54 12.67 -0.63
C TRP A 59 5.98 13.64 -1.68
N GLU A 60 5.31 13.13 -2.72
CA GLU A 60 4.68 13.95 -3.76
C GLU A 60 3.62 14.89 -3.19
N ALA A 61 2.79 14.41 -2.27
CA ALA A 61 1.78 15.22 -1.59
C ALA A 61 2.40 16.32 -0.72
N ARG A 62 3.54 16.04 -0.07
CA ARG A 62 4.27 17.03 0.74
C ARG A 62 4.89 18.14 -0.11
N ILE A 63 5.34 17.86 -1.32
CA ILE A 63 5.92 18.87 -2.22
C ILE A 63 4.84 19.77 -2.83
N ARG A 64 3.63 19.24 -3.04
CA ARG A 64 2.51 19.97 -3.66
C ARG A 64 1.65 20.77 -2.68
N ALA A 65 1.85 20.59 -1.38
CA ALA A 65 1.12 21.27 -0.30
C ALA A 65 1.92 22.48 0.20
#